data_AF-A0A7J4J3U5-F1
#
_entry.id   AF-A0A7J4J3U5-F1
#
_cell.length_a   1.000
_cell.length_b   1.000
_cell.length_c   1.000
_cell.angle_alpha   90.00
_cell.angle_beta   90.00
_cell.angle_gamma   90.00
#
_symmetry.space_group_name_H-M   'P 1'
#
loop_
_entity.id
_entity.type
_entity.pdbx_description
1 polymer ?
#
loop_
_entity_poly.entity_id
_entity_poly.type
_entity_poly.pdbx_seq_one_letter_code
_entity_poly.pdbx_strand_id
1 'polypeptide(L)'
;MEILQRYKALQNKVVVRKNDFSDFIRMLESKTSWLTSPASTRFHLNKEGGLLEHSVGVAETLLKFREALAPQVSEESCVIVGLLHDIGKIGMPGKPRYLKNDNEWEIKNRGITYKINPK
;
A
#
# COMPACT_ATOMS: atom_id res chain seq x y z
N MET A 1 7.54 13.34 -8.65
CA MET A 1 7.97 13.11 -7.25
C MET A 1 8.14 11.63 -7.04
N GLU A 2 9.17 11.24 -6.29
CA GLU A 2 9.38 9.86 -5.88
C GLU A 2 8.20 9.38 -5.03
N ILE A 3 7.85 8.09 -5.09
CA ILE A 3 6.64 7.57 -4.41
C ILE A 3 6.66 7.82 -2.89
N LEU A 4 7.84 7.74 -2.26
CA LEU A 4 8.03 8.00 -0.84
C LEU A 4 7.74 9.46 -0.46
N GLN A 5 8.00 10.42 -1.36
CA GLN A 5 7.69 11.82 -1.12
C GLN A 5 6.17 12.05 -1.12
N ARG A 6 5.46 11.46 -2.09
CA ARG A 6 3.99 11.50 -2.16
C ARG A 6 3.35 10.83 -0.94
N TYR A 7 3.88 9.68 -0.55
CA TYR A 7 3.46 8.97 0.64
C TYR A 7 3.60 9.82 1.91
N LYS A 8 4.77 10.46 2.14
CA LYS A 8 4.98 11.38 3.26
C LYS A 8 4.05 12.60 3.20
N ALA A 9 3.81 13.15 2.02
CA ALA A 9 2.89 14.28 1.85
C ALA A 9 1.45 13.92 2.26
N LEU A 10 1.00 12.69 1.96
CA LEU A 10 -0.29 12.19 2.42
C LEU A 10 -0.31 12.01 3.94
N GLN A 11 0.72 11.39 4.54
CA GLN A 11 0.83 11.22 6.00
C GLN A 11 0.70 12.56 6.75
N ASN A 12 1.29 13.64 6.21
CA ASN A 12 1.23 14.98 6.81
C ASN A 12 -0.19 15.58 6.87
N LYS A 13 -1.14 15.05 6.10
CA LYS A 13 -2.56 15.46 6.16
C LYS A 13 -3.30 14.85 7.36
N VAL A 14 -2.74 13.86 8.04
CA VAL A 14 -3.33 13.25 9.24
C VAL A 14 -2.90 14.04 10.47
N VAL A 15 -3.83 14.78 11.07
CA VAL A 15 -3.54 15.72 12.17
C VAL A 15 -4.25 15.32 13.45
N VAL A 16 -5.53 14.99 13.38
CA VAL A 16 -6.33 14.68 14.59
C VAL A 16 -5.93 13.30 15.14
N ARG A 17 -5.74 12.32 14.25
CA ARG A 17 -5.38 10.93 14.61
C ARG A 17 -3.88 10.66 14.52
N LYS A 18 -3.05 11.71 14.59
CA LYS A 18 -1.64 11.67 14.21
C LYS A 18 -0.84 10.62 14.99
N ASN A 19 -1.03 10.52 16.30
CA ASN A 19 -0.22 9.62 17.15
C ASN A 19 -0.48 8.15 16.80
N ASP A 20 -1.75 7.71 16.88
CA ASP A 20 -2.14 6.34 16.55
C ASP A 20 -1.78 5.97 15.11
N PHE A 21 -2.03 6.89 14.16
CA PHE A 21 -1.67 6.69 12.77
C PHE A 21 -0.14 6.54 12.60
N SER A 22 0.66 7.41 13.20
CA SER A 22 2.12 7.38 13.08
C SER A 22 2.70 6.12 13.71
N ASP A 23 2.16 5.65 14.83
CA ASP A 23 2.60 4.42 15.48
C ASP A 23 2.22 3.18 14.65
N PHE A 24 1.03 3.17 14.06
CA PHE A 24 0.62 2.09 13.15
C PHE A 24 1.47 2.06 11.88
N ILE A 25 1.71 3.21 11.25
CA ILE A 25 2.62 3.34 10.10
C ILE A 25 4.02 2.83 10.46
N ARG A 26 4.57 3.23 11.61
CA ARG A 26 5.90 2.77 12.05
C ARG A 26 5.94 1.25 12.20
N MET A 27 4.88 0.65 12.73
CA MET A 27 4.76 -0.82 12.82
C MET A 27 4.74 -1.45 11.42
N LEU A 28 3.93 -0.92 10.49
CA LEU A 28 3.87 -1.41 9.12
C LEU A 28 5.23 -1.33 8.42
N GLU A 29 5.89 -0.17 8.47
CA GLU A 29 7.18 0.07 7.82
C GLU A 29 8.31 -0.77 8.39
N SER A 30 8.34 -0.99 9.71
CA SER A 30 9.47 -1.65 10.38
C SER A 30 9.29 -3.14 10.63
N LYS A 31 8.04 -3.64 10.65
CA LYS A 31 7.74 -5.04 11.04
C LYS A 31 7.09 -5.86 9.92
N THR A 32 6.66 -5.24 8.84
CA THR A 32 5.94 -5.93 7.74
C THR A 32 6.59 -5.66 6.40
N SER A 33 6.04 -6.26 5.33
CA SER A 33 6.45 -6.00 3.96
C SER A 33 5.75 -4.79 3.33
N TRP A 34 5.21 -3.85 4.11
CA TRP A 34 4.44 -2.70 3.59
C TRP A 34 5.16 -1.93 2.45
N LEU A 35 6.44 -1.62 2.63
CA LEU A 35 7.21 -0.85 1.66
C LEU A 35 7.68 -1.64 0.44
N THR A 36 7.63 -2.98 0.50
CA THR A 36 8.19 -3.87 -0.52
C THR A 36 7.16 -4.78 -1.18
N SER A 37 5.95 -4.89 -0.62
CA SER A 37 4.91 -5.78 -1.14
C SER A 37 4.45 -5.38 -2.53
N PRO A 38 4.18 -6.35 -3.42
CA PRO A 38 3.51 -6.08 -4.68
C PRO A 38 2.02 -5.82 -4.45
N ALA A 39 1.38 -5.11 -5.38
CA ALA A 39 -0.09 -4.94 -5.34
C ALA A 39 -0.84 -6.22 -5.78
N SER A 40 -0.15 -7.06 -6.56
CA SER A 40 -0.69 -8.30 -7.15
C SER A 40 0.43 -9.31 -7.42
N THR A 41 0.09 -10.59 -7.51
CA THR A 41 1.05 -11.65 -7.85
C THR A 41 1.43 -11.68 -9.34
N ARG A 42 0.54 -11.19 -10.20
CA ARG A 42 0.68 -11.27 -11.67
C ARG A 42 0.06 -10.12 -12.47
N PHE A 43 -0.69 -9.23 -11.82
CA PHE A 43 -1.40 -8.14 -12.50
C PHE A 43 -0.73 -6.79 -12.24
N HIS A 44 -1.50 -5.69 -12.35
CA HIS A 44 -0.99 -4.34 -12.17
C HIS A 44 -0.15 -4.20 -10.88
N LEU A 45 1.02 -3.57 -11.03
CA LEU A 45 1.99 -3.35 -9.96
C LEU A 45 2.43 -4.65 -9.23
N ASN A 46 2.60 -5.74 -9.99
CA ASN A 46 3.27 -6.98 -9.53
C ASN A 46 4.80 -6.84 -9.45
N LYS A 47 5.26 -5.76 -8.84
CA LYS A 47 6.67 -5.40 -8.63
C LYS A 47 6.88 -5.01 -7.16
N GLU A 48 8.13 -4.98 -6.74
CA GLU A 48 8.50 -4.56 -5.39
C GLU A 48 8.02 -3.13 -5.11
N GLY A 49 7.38 -2.90 -3.96
CA GLY A 49 6.79 -1.61 -3.60
C GLY A 49 5.51 -1.25 -4.38
N GLY A 50 5.01 -2.14 -5.23
CA GLY A 50 3.82 -1.89 -6.04
C GLY A 50 2.55 -1.64 -5.22
N LEU A 51 2.43 -2.23 -4.03
CA LEU A 51 1.28 -1.99 -3.15
C LEU A 51 1.27 -0.56 -2.60
N LEU A 52 2.43 -0.02 -2.24
CA LEU A 52 2.55 1.35 -1.78
C LEU A 52 2.20 2.32 -2.90
N GLU A 53 2.70 2.06 -4.11
CA GLU A 53 2.40 2.87 -5.30
C GLU A 53 0.89 2.90 -5.60
N HIS A 54 0.24 1.73 -5.56
CA HIS A 54 -1.21 1.59 -5.71
C HIS A 54 -1.96 2.40 -4.64
N SER A 55 -1.61 2.21 -3.38
CA SER A 55 -2.32 2.80 -2.24
C SER A 55 -2.20 4.33 -2.19
N VAL A 56 -1.03 4.88 -2.56
CA VAL A 56 -0.84 6.33 -2.73
C VAL A 56 -1.72 6.86 -3.86
N GLY A 57 -1.78 6.17 -4.99
CA GLY A 57 -2.65 6.55 -6.12
C GLY A 57 -4.14 6.54 -5.75
N VAL A 58 -4.59 5.54 -4.98
CA VAL A 58 -5.96 5.48 -4.45
C VAL A 58 -6.24 6.64 -3.51
N ALA A 59 -5.36 6.94 -2.56
CA ALA A 59 -5.54 8.05 -1.62
C ALA A 59 -5.61 9.41 -2.33
N GLU A 60 -4.71 9.69 -3.27
CA GLU A 60 -4.75 10.93 -4.07
C GLU A 60 -6.01 11.05 -4.93
N THR A 61 -6.46 9.94 -5.51
CA THR A 61 -7.71 9.92 -6.31
C THR A 61 -8.93 10.15 -5.43
N LEU A 62 -8.96 9.54 -4.25
CA LEU A 62 -10.03 9.72 -3.29
C LEU A 62 -10.12 11.18 -2.79
N LEU A 63 -8.98 11.86 -2.61
CA LEU A 63 -8.97 13.30 -2.28
C LEU A 63 -9.60 14.15 -3.39
N LYS A 64 -9.30 13.86 -4.67
CA LYS A 64 -9.93 14.56 -5.81
C LYS A 64 -11.44 14.34 -5.86
N PHE A 65 -11.90 13.09 -5.62
CA PHE A 65 -13.33 12.79 -5.55
C PHE A 65 -14.00 13.45 -4.35
N ARG A 66 -13.33 13.49 -3.20
CA ARG A 66 -13.80 14.21 -2.02
C ARG A 66 -14.02 15.69 -2.35
N GLU A 67 -13.09 16.35 -3.03
CA GLU A 67 -13.23 17.77 -3.41
C GLU A 67 -14.44 18.01 -4.32
N ALA A 68 -14.68 17.11 -5.27
CA ALA A 68 -15.77 17.27 -6.24
C ALA A 68 -17.16 16.85 -5.71
N LEU A 69 -17.23 15.82 -4.86
CA LEU A 69 -18.49 15.13 -4.55
C LEU A 69 -18.88 15.19 -3.07
N ALA A 70 -17.92 15.28 -2.16
CA ALA A 70 -18.18 15.16 -0.72
C ALA A 70 -17.21 15.99 0.13
N PRO A 71 -17.12 17.32 -0.06
CA PRO A 71 -16.16 18.17 0.63
C PRO A 71 -16.37 18.20 2.16
N GLN A 72 -17.51 17.77 2.67
CA GLN A 72 -17.73 17.60 4.11
C GLN A 72 -16.92 16.45 4.73
N VAL A 73 -16.46 15.48 3.94
CA VAL A 73 -15.61 14.37 4.43
C VAL A 73 -14.21 14.90 4.70
N SER A 74 -13.63 14.52 5.85
CA SER A 74 -12.30 15.00 6.22
C SER A 74 -11.20 14.38 5.33
N GLU A 75 -10.24 15.21 4.92
CA GLU A 75 -9.11 14.75 4.11
C GLU A 75 -8.32 13.63 4.81
N GLU A 76 -8.10 13.73 6.13
CA GLU A 76 -7.36 12.70 6.86
C GLU A 76 -8.05 11.34 6.82
N SER A 77 -9.40 11.30 6.80
CA SER A 77 -10.13 10.04 6.71
C SER A 77 -9.97 9.42 5.32
N CYS A 78 -10.02 10.24 4.27
CA CYS A 78 -9.70 9.80 2.91
C CYS A 78 -8.26 9.29 2.80
N VAL A 79 -7.30 9.96 3.41
CA VAL A 79 -5.89 9.53 3.42
C VAL A 79 -5.74 8.19 4.13
N ILE A 80 -6.26 8.06 5.35
CA ILE A 80 -6.15 6.83 6.15
C ILE A 80 -6.77 5.66 5.39
N VAL A 81 -8.01 5.82 4.90
CA VAL A 81 -8.70 4.74 4.16
C VAL A 81 -8.00 4.46 2.84
N GLY A 82 -7.65 5.48 2.06
CA GLY A 82 -7.01 5.28 0.75
C GLY A 82 -5.66 4.59 0.84
N LEU A 83 -4.80 5.02 1.78
CA LEU A 83 -3.51 4.37 2.01
C LEU A 83 -3.65 2.96 2.56
N LEU A 84 -4.65 2.72 3.43
CA LEU A 84 -4.72 1.49 4.20
C LEU A 84 -5.77 0.49 3.72
N HIS A 85 -6.55 0.78 2.66
CA HIS A 85 -7.67 -0.07 2.24
C HIS A 85 -7.28 -1.52 1.94
N ASP A 86 -6.08 -1.72 1.38
CA ASP A 86 -5.58 -3.01 0.89
C ASP A 86 -4.45 -3.58 1.76
N ILE A 87 -4.22 -3.07 2.98
CA ILE A 87 -3.08 -3.47 3.81
C ILE A 87 -3.06 -4.95 4.15
N GLY A 88 -4.20 -5.64 4.14
CA GLY A 88 -4.26 -7.09 4.32
C GLY A 88 -3.45 -7.90 3.27
N LYS A 89 -3.01 -7.24 2.20
CA LYS A 89 -2.09 -7.82 1.20
C LYS A 89 -0.65 -7.95 1.67
N ILE A 90 -0.25 -7.31 2.77
CA ILE A 90 1.12 -7.43 3.30
C ILE A 90 1.30 -8.70 4.14
N GLY A 91 0.23 -9.26 4.70
CA GLY A 91 0.30 -10.34 5.69
C GLY A 91 0.49 -9.81 7.11
N MET A 92 1.22 -10.55 7.94
CA MET A 92 1.47 -10.21 9.35
C MET A 92 2.96 -9.92 9.60
N PRO A 93 3.32 -9.27 10.71
CA PRO A 93 4.72 -9.12 11.11
C PRO A 93 5.49 -10.45 11.09
N GLY A 94 6.63 -10.45 10.37
CA GLY A 94 7.43 -11.66 10.18
C GLY A 94 6.83 -12.76 9.28
N LYS A 95 5.60 -12.56 8.79
CA LYS A 95 4.88 -13.49 7.89
C LYS A 95 4.28 -12.74 6.71
N PRO A 96 5.08 -12.38 5.70
CA PRO A 96 4.59 -11.67 4.53
C PRO A 96 3.61 -12.55 3.75
N ARG A 97 2.55 -11.97 3.20
CA ARG A 97 1.58 -12.71 2.38
C ARG A 97 2.14 -13.14 1.03
N TYR A 98 3.08 -12.38 0.47
CA TYR A 98 3.65 -12.64 -0.84
C TYR A 98 5.15 -12.92 -0.74
N LEU A 99 5.59 -13.94 -1.47
CA LEU A 99 7.00 -14.31 -1.64
C LEU A 99 7.36 -14.19 -3.12
N LYS A 100 8.63 -13.87 -3.44
CA LYS A 100 9.10 -13.89 -4.84
C LYS A 100 8.90 -15.29 -5.41
N ASN A 101 8.44 -15.37 -6.66
CA ASN A 101 8.36 -16.62 -7.37
C ASN A 101 9.78 -17.05 -7.79
N ASP A 102 10.11 -18.32 -7.56
CA ASP A 102 11.36 -18.97 -7.94
C ASP A 102 11.24 -19.80 -9.23
N ASN A 103 10.02 -19.98 -9.74
CA ASN A 103 9.76 -20.70 -10.98
C ASN A 103 9.92 -19.76 -12.19
N GLU A 104 11.08 -19.83 -12.83
CA GLU A 104 11.41 -19.02 -14.01
C GLU A 104 10.41 -19.19 -15.16
N TRP A 105 9.89 -20.41 -15.36
CA TRP A 105 8.92 -20.67 -16.41
C TRP A 105 7.60 -19.93 -16.15
N GLU A 106 7.10 -19.93 -14.91
CA GLU A 106 5.90 -19.20 -14.53
C GLU A 106 6.07 -17.68 -14.64
N ILE A 107 7.26 -17.17 -14.27
CA ILE A 107 7.58 -15.75 -14.43
C ILE A 107 7.56 -15.37 -15.91
N LYS A 108 8.30 -16.11 -16.75
CA LYS A 108 8.49 -15.79 -18.16
C LYS A 108 7.21 -15.97 -18.98
N ASN A 109 6.46 -17.04 -18.74
CA ASN A 109 5.33 -17.41 -19.60
C ASN A 109 3.97 -16.99 -19.02
N ARG A 110 3.88 -16.73 -17.71
CA ARG A 110 2.61 -16.39 -17.04
C ARG A 110 2.63 -15.06 -16.28
N GLY A 111 3.78 -14.38 -16.22
CA GLY A 111 3.94 -13.12 -15.49
C GLY A 111 3.75 -13.24 -13.98
N ILE A 112 3.83 -14.45 -13.41
CA ILE A 112 3.63 -14.68 -11.98
C ILE A 112 4.94 -14.41 -11.25
N THR A 113 5.16 -13.16 -10.86
CA THR A 113 6.39 -12.70 -10.20
C THR A 113 6.40 -12.96 -8.69
N TYR A 114 5.21 -13.15 -8.09
CA TYR A 114 5.06 -13.50 -6.68
C TYR A 114 4.08 -14.65 -6.48
N LYS A 115 4.25 -15.39 -5.37
CA LYS A 115 3.36 -16.46 -4.91
C LYS A 115 2.80 -16.11 -3.53
N ILE A 116 1.65 -16.69 -3.19
CA ILE A 116 1.10 -16.58 -1.83
C ILE A 116 1.95 -17.41 -0.88
N ASN A 117 2.32 -16.84 0.25
CA ASN A 117 3.00 -17.54 1.33
C ASN A 117 2.03 -18.57 1.95
N PRO A 118 2.37 -19.87 1.95
CA PRO A 118 1.51 -20.91 2.51
C PRO A 118 1.53 -20.98 4.06
N LYS A 119 2.35 -20.18 4.75
CA LYS A 119 2.62 -20.24 6.21
C LYS A 119 2.11 -19.03 7.01
#